data_AF-A0A1S6IWE9-F1
#
_entry.id   AF-A0A1S6IWE9-F1
#
_cell.length_a   1.000
_cell.length_b   1.000
_cell.length_c   1.000
_cell.angle_alpha   90.00
_cell.angle_beta   90.00
_cell.angle_gamma   90.00
#
_symmetry.space_group_name_H-M   'P 1'
#
loop_
_entity.id
_entity.type
_entity.pdbx_description
1 polymer ?
#
loop_
_entity_poly.entity_id
_entity_poly.type
_entity_poly.pdbx_seq_one_letter_code
_entity_poly.pdbx_strand_id
1 'polypeptide(L)'
;MEINSRRTNLICQLKHPDPWRRRRAIRVLKSSGRIQLRPLLQELDALPADVLPEVLDWLGHWQWPNWIAPTSGELKQCVKLLEHSNPAIARTAVKLLQGLREDDKIPVRQAATSLPNSREAGAYLPLLTIDMAGSRVCLGDKPCDLTQHQKRILYRLAESRGHYVSAGELYFAAQGEYYVYDRAGDVKSNIRNLRGRLGDDGKRQYYIQSKKHVGYRLNLQNVKVI
;
A
#
# COMPACT_ATOMS: atom_id res chain seq x y z
N MET A 1 -23.01 -7.91 16.75
CA MET A 1 -22.64 -8.38 15.40
C MET A 1 -23.14 -7.45 14.27
N GLU A 2 -23.38 -6.15 14.52
CA GLU A 2 -24.11 -5.28 13.55
C GLU A 2 -23.33 -4.07 13.00
N ILE A 3 -22.09 -3.86 13.43
CA ILE A 3 -21.35 -2.63 13.08
C ILE A 3 -20.59 -2.78 11.74
N ASN A 4 -20.28 -4.01 11.32
CA ASN A 4 -19.55 -4.29 10.07
C ASN A 4 -20.40 -4.23 8.79
N SER A 5 -21.73 -4.23 8.89
CA SER A 5 -22.62 -4.16 7.72
C SER A 5 -22.78 -2.73 7.16
N ARG A 6 -22.42 -1.70 7.94
CA ARG A 6 -22.61 -0.28 7.58
C ARG A 6 -21.47 0.35 6.78
N ARG A 7 -20.26 -0.24 6.77
CA ARG A 7 -19.04 0.39 6.19
C ARG A 7 -18.69 -0.09 4.78
N THR A 8 -19.11 -1.29 4.38
CA THR A 8 -18.97 -1.83 3.01
C THR A 8 -20.08 -1.37 2.05
N ASN A 9 -21.01 -0.53 2.53
CA ASN A 9 -22.30 -0.30 1.87
C ASN A 9 -22.40 1.05 1.10
N LEU A 10 -21.42 1.95 1.19
CA LEU A 10 -21.59 3.32 0.65
C LEU A 10 -21.63 3.35 -0.90
N ILE A 11 -20.76 2.60 -1.58
CA ILE A 11 -20.77 2.51 -3.05
C ILE A 11 -22.07 1.85 -3.55
N CYS A 12 -22.54 0.81 -2.86
CA CYS A 12 -23.84 0.19 -3.14
C CYS A 12 -25.00 1.17 -2.96
N GLN A 13 -24.93 2.07 -1.95
CA GLN A 13 -25.95 3.10 -1.74
C GLN A 13 -25.89 4.23 -2.79
N LEU A 14 -24.70 4.58 -3.29
CA LEU A 14 -24.54 5.53 -4.40
C LEU A 14 -25.12 4.99 -5.71
N LYS A 15 -25.12 3.66 -5.90
CA LYS A 15 -25.70 2.96 -7.06
C LYS A 15 -27.16 2.52 -6.86
N HIS A 16 -27.77 2.84 -5.72
CA HIS A 16 -29.09 2.34 -5.38
C HIS A 16 -30.19 2.92 -6.31
N PRO A 17 -31.22 2.15 -6.72
CA PRO A 17 -32.27 2.64 -7.62
C PRO A 17 -33.08 3.82 -7.06
N ASP A 18 -33.31 3.84 -5.74
CA ASP A 18 -33.97 4.94 -5.02
C ASP A 18 -33.08 6.22 -4.92
N PRO A 19 -33.51 7.37 -5.49
CA PRO A 19 -32.79 8.64 -5.41
C PRO A 19 -32.59 9.18 -4.00
N TRP A 20 -33.51 8.89 -3.05
CA TRP A 20 -33.39 9.39 -1.69
C TRP A 20 -32.21 8.72 -0.95
N ARG A 21 -32.02 7.41 -1.19
CA ARG A 21 -30.88 6.67 -0.66
C ARG A 21 -29.56 7.16 -1.25
N ARG A 22 -29.52 7.50 -2.54
CA ARG A 22 -28.34 8.10 -3.18
C ARG A 22 -27.96 9.45 -2.55
N ARG A 23 -28.94 10.34 -2.37
CA ARG A 23 -28.72 11.65 -1.70
C ARG A 23 -28.21 11.50 -0.26
N ARG A 24 -28.76 10.55 0.48
CA ARG A 24 -28.28 10.23 1.84
C ARG A 24 -26.84 9.72 1.81
N ALA A 25 -26.48 8.88 0.84
CA ALA A 25 -25.11 8.37 0.68
C ALA A 25 -24.12 9.50 0.35
N ILE A 26 -24.50 10.44 -0.51
CA ILE A 26 -23.67 11.63 -0.80
C ILE A 26 -23.43 12.46 0.46
N ARG A 27 -24.47 12.67 1.29
CA ARG A 27 -24.32 13.40 2.56
C ARG A 27 -23.33 12.71 3.50
N VAL A 28 -23.40 11.37 3.58
CA VAL A 28 -22.46 10.56 4.37
C VAL A 28 -21.04 10.61 3.80
N LEU A 29 -20.89 10.60 2.47
CA LEU A 29 -19.60 10.73 1.79
C LEU A 29 -18.91 12.04 2.18
N LYS A 30 -19.64 13.16 2.06
CA LYS A 30 -19.15 14.50 2.40
C LYS A 30 -18.82 14.66 3.89
N SER A 31 -19.59 14.03 4.79
CA SER A 31 -19.42 14.21 6.23
C SER A 31 -18.38 13.29 6.88
N SER A 32 -18.16 12.09 6.33
CA SER A 32 -17.36 11.06 7.01
C SER A 32 -15.97 10.86 6.43
N GLY A 33 -15.76 11.13 5.14
CA GLY A 33 -14.47 10.93 4.46
C GLY A 33 -13.91 9.50 4.49
N ARG A 34 -14.63 8.54 5.07
CA ARG A 34 -14.18 7.17 5.34
C ARG A 34 -14.68 6.20 4.27
N ILE A 35 -14.24 6.41 3.02
CA ILE A 35 -14.49 5.49 1.91
C ILE A 35 -13.17 4.89 1.41
N GLN A 36 -13.21 3.64 0.95
CA GLN A 36 -12.10 3.09 0.19
C GLN A 36 -12.08 3.76 -1.19
N LEU A 37 -10.99 4.46 -1.52
CA LEU A 37 -10.88 5.22 -2.77
C LEU A 37 -10.86 4.30 -3.99
N ARG A 38 -10.11 3.19 -3.93
CA ARG A 38 -9.97 2.27 -5.07
C ARG A 38 -11.30 1.71 -5.59
N PRO A 39 -12.19 1.10 -4.78
CA PRO A 39 -13.46 0.57 -5.29
C PRO A 39 -14.36 1.68 -5.83
N LEU A 40 -14.31 2.89 -5.26
CA LEU A 40 -15.04 4.04 -5.78
C LEU A 40 -14.54 4.42 -7.18
N LEU A 41 -13.22 4.54 -7.36
CA LEU A 41 -12.59 4.86 -8.66
C LEU A 41 -12.82 3.79 -9.73
N GLN A 42 -13.06 2.53 -9.34
CA GLN A 42 -13.38 1.44 -10.26
C GLN A 42 -14.84 1.47 -10.74
N GLU A 43 -15.72 2.06 -9.95
CA GLU A 43 -17.17 2.05 -10.15
C GLU A 43 -17.73 3.41 -10.60
N LEU A 44 -16.86 4.40 -10.87
CA LEU A 44 -17.27 5.76 -11.28
C LEU A 44 -18.18 5.73 -12.51
N ASP A 45 -17.88 4.87 -13.48
CA ASP A 45 -18.64 4.77 -14.73
C ASP A 45 -20.02 4.12 -14.54
N ALA A 46 -20.20 3.40 -13.43
CA ALA A 46 -21.46 2.77 -13.07
C ALA A 46 -22.33 3.64 -12.15
N LEU A 47 -21.89 4.88 -11.86
CA LEU A 47 -22.66 5.81 -11.02
C LEU A 47 -23.79 6.48 -11.81
N PRO A 48 -24.98 6.63 -11.20
CA PRO A 48 -26.07 7.40 -11.78
C PRO A 48 -25.70 8.86 -12.05
N ALA A 49 -26.26 9.43 -13.12
CA ALA A 49 -25.96 10.79 -13.58
C ALA A 49 -26.32 11.90 -12.57
N ASP A 50 -27.25 11.63 -11.64
CA ASP A 50 -27.63 12.54 -10.56
C ASP A 50 -26.62 12.55 -9.39
N VAL A 51 -25.75 11.55 -9.31
CA VAL A 51 -24.77 11.37 -8.22
C VAL A 51 -23.35 11.67 -8.69
N LEU A 52 -23.04 11.29 -9.93
CA LEU A 52 -21.69 11.39 -10.49
C LEU A 52 -21.07 12.80 -10.32
N PRO A 53 -21.77 13.93 -10.61
CA PRO A 53 -21.20 15.27 -10.43
C PRO A 53 -20.81 15.57 -8.99
N GLU A 54 -21.62 15.17 -8.01
CA GLU A 54 -21.35 15.41 -6.58
C GLU A 54 -20.17 14.56 -6.08
N VAL A 55 -20.01 13.35 -6.60
CA VAL A 55 -18.88 12.48 -6.27
C VAL A 55 -17.59 13.00 -6.91
N LEU A 56 -17.64 13.47 -8.16
CA LEU A 56 -16.49 14.06 -8.84
C LEU A 56 -16.04 15.38 -8.20
N ASP A 57 -16.98 16.20 -7.73
CA ASP A 57 -16.70 17.42 -6.97
C ASP A 57 -15.99 17.10 -5.64
N TRP A 58 -16.51 16.12 -4.89
CA TRP A 58 -15.88 15.65 -3.66
C TRP A 58 -14.47 15.10 -3.90
N LEU A 59 -14.27 14.28 -4.94
CA LEU A 59 -12.95 13.76 -5.34
C LEU A 59 -12.01 14.87 -5.79
N GLY A 60 -12.52 15.93 -6.42
CA GLY A 60 -11.73 17.08 -6.87
C GLY A 60 -11.11 17.88 -5.72
N HIS A 61 -11.66 17.77 -4.51
CA HIS A 61 -11.15 18.39 -3.29
C HIS A 61 -10.43 17.38 -2.37
N TRP A 62 -10.28 16.14 -2.81
CA TRP A 62 -9.64 15.10 -2.03
C TRP A 62 -8.16 15.42 -1.82
N GLN A 63 -7.73 15.41 -0.56
CA GLN A 63 -6.34 15.52 -0.17
C GLN A 63 -5.86 14.17 0.35
N TRP A 64 -4.72 13.71 -0.16
CA TRP A 64 -4.10 12.48 0.31
C TRP A 64 -3.67 12.65 1.77
N PRO A 65 -4.13 11.79 2.69
CA PRO A 65 -3.72 11.85 4.08
C PRO A 65 -2.19 11.71 4.19
N ASN A 66 -1.55 12.60 4.95
CA ASN A 66 -0.08 12.67 5.08
C ASN A 66 0.60 11.38 5.60
N TRP A 67 -0.19 10.45 6.14
CA TRP A 67 0.25 9.20 6.76
C TRP A 67 -0.24 7.96 5.98
N ILE A 68 -0.86 8.14 4.81
CA ILE A 68 -1.28 7.08 3.91
C ILE A 68 -0.83 7.42 2.49
N ALA A 69 0.27 6.81 2.04
CA ALA A 69 0.67 6.87 0.65
C ALA A 69 -0.38 6.17 -0.24
N PRO A 70 -0.71 6.71 -1.42
CA PRO A 70 -1.59 6.05 -2.38
C PRO A 70 -1.03 4.69 -2.78
N THR A 71 -1.88 3.68 -2.82
CA THR A 71 -1.46 2.35 -3.28
C THR A 71 -1.20 2.36 -4.79
N SER A 72 -0.28 1.50 -5.25
CA SER A 72 -0.04 1.32 -6.69
C SER A 72 -1.30 0.95 -7.49
N GLY A 73 -2.32 0.37 -6.85
CA GLY A 73 -3.61 0.08 -7.46
C GLY A 73 -4.48 1.33 -7.65
N GLU A 74 -4.49 2.24 -6.67
CA GLU A 74 -5.19 3.53 -6.76
C GLU A 74 -4.55 4.40 -7.84
N LEU A 75 -3.21 4.48 -7.86
CA LEU A 75 -2.48 5.24 -8.88
C LEU A 75 -2.72 4.71 -10.30
N LYS A 76 -2.66 3.38 -10.49
CA LYS A 76 -2.96 2.76 -11.78
C LYS A 76 -4.39 3.06 -12.23
N GLN A 77 -5.34 3.07 -11.30
CA GLN A 77 -6.73 3.41 -11.61
C GLN A 77 -6.86 4.89 -11.99
N CYS A 78 -6.22 5.82 -11.27
CA CYS A 78 -6.18 7.23 -11.66
C CYS A 78 -5.60 7.43 -13.07
N VAL A 79 -4.49 6.75 -13.38
CA VAL A 79 -3.88 6.81 -14.73
C VAL A 79 -4.84 6.25 -15.79
N LYS A 80 -5.52 5.13 -15.52
CA LYS A 80 -6.54 4.58 -16.42
C LYS A 80 -7.68 5.56 -16.68
N LEU A 81 -8.07 6.34 -15.68
CA LEU A 81 -9.15 7.33 -15.79
C LEU A 81 -8.75 8.58 -16.59
N LEU A 82 -7.47 8.81 -16.87
CA LEU A 82 -7.02 9.93 -17.73
C LEU A 82 -7.49 9.77 -19.18
N GLU A 83 -7.57 8.53 -19.67
CA GLU A 83 -7.99 8.19 -21.03
C GLU A 83 -9.50 7.96 -21.14
N HIS A 84 -10.26 8.30 -20.10
CA HIS A 84 -11.69 8.01 -20.04
C HIS A 84 -12.51 8.92 -20.99
N SER A 85 -13.52 8.35 -21.66
CA SER A 85 -14.36 9.08 -22.63
C SER A 85 -15.16 10.24 -22.02
N ASN A 86 -15.38 10.24 -20.70
CA ASN A 86 -16.04 11.33 -19.99
C ASN A 86 -15.00 12.37 -19.50
N PRO A 87 -15.03 13.62 -19.99
CA PRO A 87 -14.03 14.64 -19.67
C PRO A 87 -14.07 15.07 -18.20
N ALA A 88 -15.20 14.95 -17.51
CA ALA A 88 -15.30 15.28 -16.08
C ALA A 88 -14.50 14.29 -15.23
N ILE A 89 -14.56 12.99 -15.58
CA ILE A 89 -13.82 11.92 -14.91
C ILE A 89 -12.30 12.11 -15.13
N ALA A 90 -11.89 12.36 -16.37
CA ALA A 90 -10.49 12.61 -16.71
C ALA A 90 -9.91 13.82 -15.94
N ARG A 91 -10.66 14.93 -15.86
CA ARG A 91 -10.25 16.11 -15.08
C ARG A 91 -10.09 15.81 -13.60
N THR A 92 -11.00 15.04 -13.01
CA THR A 92 -10.88 14.62 -11.60
C THR A 92 -9.66 13.73 -11.38
N ALA A 93 -9.35 12.82 -12.31
CA ALA A 93 -8.15 11.99 -12.24
C ALA A 93 -6.86 12.84 -12.27
N VAL A 94 -6.81 13.89 -13.10
CA VAL A 94 -5.69 14.86 -13.11
C VAL A 94 -5.54 15.54 -11.75
N LYS A 95 -6.63 16.04 -11.15
CA LYS A 95 -6.59 16.67 -9.82
C LYS A 95 -6.08 15.72 -8.73
N LEU A 96 -6.53 14.47 -8.74
CA LEU A 96 -6.08 13.45 -7.79
C LEU A 96 -4.57 13.17 -7.91
N LEU A 97 -4.04 13.15 -9.13
CA LEU A 97 -2.60 12.97 -9.38
C LEU A 97 -1.78 14.22 -9.03
N GLN A 98 -2.33 15.43 -9.26
CA GLN A 98 -1.69 16.69 -8.88
C GLN A 98 -1.65 16.91 -7.37
N GLY A 99 -2.61 16.34 -6.63
CA GLY A 99 -2.63 16.37 -5.17
C GLY A 99 -1.58 15.46 -4.49
N LEU A 100 -0.81 14.69 -5.27
CA LEU A 100 0.29 13.87 -4.77
C LEU A 100 1.47 14.76 -4.34
N ARG A 101 1.99 14.54 -3.13
CA ARG A 101 3.19 15.22 -2.62
C ARG A 101 4.40 14.83 -3.48
N GLU A 102 5.42 15.69 -3.54
CA GLU A 102 6.71 15.41 -4.21
C GLU A 102 7.28 14.04 -3.82
N ASP A 103 7.21 13.65 -2.54
CA ASP A 103 7.67 12.35 -2.02
C ASP A 103 6.81 11.15 -2.46
N ASP A 104 5.54 11.38 -2.82
CA ASP A 104 4.57 10.36 -3.28
C ASP A 104 4.50 10.27 -4.82
N LYS A 105 5.17 11.19 -5.53
CA LYS A 105 5.31 11.11 -6.98
C LYS A 105 6.04 9.81 -7.28
N ILE A 106 5.38 8.91 -7.99
CA ILE A 106 5.99 7.70 -8.57
C ILE A 106 7.33 8.14 -9.15
N PRO A 107 8.48 7.54 -8.76
CA PRO A 107 9.73 7.86 -9.41
C PRO A 107 9.54 7.49 -10.88
N VAL A 108 9.37 8.52 -11.71
CA VAL A 108 9.35 8.39 -13.16
C VAL A 108 10.63 7.64 -13.48
N ARG A 109 10.50 6.50 -14.17
CA ARG A 109 11.65 5.80 -14.76
C ARG A 109 12.41 6.82 -15.59
N GLN A 110 13.43 7.44 -15.01
CA GLN A 110 14.48 8.02 -15.81
C GLN A 110 15.25 6.84 -16.38
N ALA A 111 15.29 6.83 -17.70
CA ALA A 111 15.96 5.84 -18.50
C ALA A 111 17.36 5.56 -17.96
N ALA A 112 17.74 4.30 -18.06
CA ALA A 112 19.03 3.75 -17.71
C ALA A 112 20.18 4.72 -18.01
N THR A 113 20.85 5.18 -16.96
CA THR A 113 22.21 5.67 -17.09
C THR A 113 23.07 4.81 -16.19
N SER A 114 23.71 3.83 -16.82
CA SER A 114 24.98 3.21 -16.43
C SER A 114 25.08 2.66 -15.00
N LEU A 115 24.62 1.42 -14.80
CA LEU A 115 25.23 0.57 -13.77
C LEU A 115 26.58 0.07 -14.31
N PRO A 116 27.69 0.13 -13.53
CA PRO A 116 28.94 -0.50 -13.92
C PRO A 116 28.71 -1.99 -14.17
N ASN A 117 29.38 -2.47 -15.20
CA ASN A 117 29.27 -3.83 -15.72
C ASN A 117 29.24 -4.89 -14.62
N SER A 118 28.29 -5.81 -14.79
CA SER A 118 28.21 -7.05 -14.04
C SER A 118 29.39 -7.94 -14.44
N ARG A 119 30.45 -7.92 -13.64
CA ARG A 119 31.46 -8.98 -13.44
C ARG A 119 32.65 -8.35 -12.72
N GLU A 120 32.69 -8.46 -11.40
CA GLU A 120 33.95 -8.55 -10.64
C GLU A 120 33.69 -8.91 -9.17
N ALA A 121 34.37 -9.98 -8.74
CA ALA A 121 34.83 -10.30 -7.40
C ALA A 121 33.86 -10.21 -6.20
N GLY A 122 33.37 -11.38 -5.74
CA GLY A 122 33.25 -11.71 -4.31
C GLY A 122 32.62 -10.67 -3.36
N ALA A 123 31.50 -10.05 -3.74
CA ALA A 123 30.80 -9.11 -2.86
C ALA A 123 30.24 -9.86 -1.63
N TYR A 124 30.87 -9.65 -0.47
CA TYR A 124 30.38 -10.12 0.83
C TYR A 124 28.96 -9.57 1.03
N LEU A 125 27.95 -10.46 1.09
CA LEU A 125 26.59 -10.04 1.43
C LEU A 125 26.59 -9.56 2.89
N PRO A 126 26.17 -8.32 3.17
CA PRO A 126 26.19 -7.80 4.53
C PRO A 126 25.17 -8.51 5.42
N LEU A 127 25.57 -8.89 6.63
CA LEU A 127 24.69 -9.60 7.56
C LEU A 127 23.58 -8.66 8.05
N LEU A 128 22.31 -9.07 7.93
CA LEU A 128 21.19 -8.34 8.51
C LEU A 128 21.08 -8.67 10.00
N THR A 129 21.27 -7.67 10.85
CA THR A 129 21.13 -7.79 12.31
C THR A 129 19.83 -7.15 12.77
N ILE A 130 19.01 -7.91 13.48
CA ILE A 130 17.73 -7.48 14.05
C ILE A 130 17.88 -7.51 15.57
N ASP A 131 17.89 -6.34 16.20
CA ASP A 131 17.91 -6.18 17.65
C ASP A 131 16.46 -5.99 18.13
N MET A 132 15.93 -7.04 18.76
CA MET A 132 14.55 -7.08 19.25
C MET A 132 14.38 -6.23 20.52
N ALA A 133 15.43 -6.10 21.35
CA ALA A 133 15.38 -5.36 22.61
C ALA A 133 15.54 -3.85 22.39
N GLY A 134 16.50 -3.45 21.55
CA GLY A 134 16.80 -2.05 21.23
C GLY A 134 15.97 -1.46 20.08
N SER A 135 15.09 -2.25 19.45
CA SER A 135 14.27 -1.84 18.30
C SER A 135 15.09 -1.27 17.12
N ARG A 136 16.25 -1.89 16.86
CA ARG A 136 17.21 -1.49 15.82
C ARG A 136 17.36 -2.59 14.77
N VAL A 137 17.59 -2.17 13.52
CA VAL A 137 17.86 -3.07 12.40
C VAL A 137 19.08 -2.52 11.67
N CYS A 138 20.10 -3.34 11.48
CA CYS A 138 21.35 -2.95 10.85
C CYS A 138 21.70 -3.91 9.71
N LEU A 139 22.20 -3.39 8.59
CA LEU A 139 22.72 -4.18 7.49
C LEU A 139 24.25 -4.02 7.48
N GLY A 140 24.96 -5.06 7.91
CA GLY A 140 26.36 -4.92 8.33
C GLY A 140 26.47 -3.92 9.48
N ASP A 141 27.32 -2.91 9.33
CA ASP A 141 27.53 -1.86 10.33
C ASP A 141 26.61 -0.64 10.17
N LYS A 142 25.73 -0.63 9.15
CA LYS A 142 24.87 0.52 8.85
C LYS A 142 23.46 0.35 9.42
N PRO A 143 22.94 1.30 10.21
CA PRO A 143 21.55 1.26 10.65
C PRO A 143 20.61 1.45 9.45
N CYS A 144 19.62 0.58 9.32
CA CYS A 144 18.55 0.73 8.36
C CYS A 144 17.45 1.58 8.98
N ASP A 145 17.25 2.78 8.44
CA ASP A 145 16.07 3.56 8.78
C ASP A 145 14.85 2.86 8.17
N LEU A 146 13.94 2.37 9.01
CA LEU A 146 12.75 1.61 8.65
C LEU A 146 11.56 2.21 9.38
N THR A 147 10.42 2.29 8.71
CA THR A 147 9.19 2.78 9.35
C THR A 147 8.72 1.81 10.44
N GLN A 148 7.91 2.28 11.38
CA GLN A 148 7.44 1.46 12.50
C GLN A 148 6.67 0.20 12.01
N HIS A 149 5.90 0.33 10.93
CA HIS A 149 5.21 -0.81 10.31
C HIS A 149 6.17 -1.83 9.70
N GLN A 150 7.23 -1.36 9.04
CA GLN A 150 8.28 -2.20 8.47
C GLN A 150 9.05 -2.97 9.55
N LYS A 151 9.38 -2.29 10.65
CA LYS A 151 10.02 -2.92 11.82
C LYS A 151 9.14 -4.01 12.42
N ARG A 152 7.85 -3.74 12.63
CA ARG A 152 6.89 -4.74 13.15
C ARG A 152 6.79 -5.99 12.28
N ILE A 153 6.78 -5.84 10.95
CA ILE A 153 6.80 -6.98 10.02
C ILE A 153 8.09 -7.79 10.20
N LEU A 154 9.24 -7.12 10.27
CA LEU A 154 10.54 -7.76 10.48
C LEU A 154 10.60 -8.50 11.82
N TYR A 155 10.13 -7.89 12.90
CA TYR A 155 10.08 -8.50 14.23
C TYR A 155 9.18 -9.72 14.24
N ARG A 156 8.02 -9.65 13.59
CA ARG A 156 7.15 -10.82 13.48
C ARG A 156 7.80 -11.98 12.72
N LEU A 157 8.57 -11.68 11.67
CA LEU A 157 9.34 -12.69 10.95
C LEU A 157 10.56 -13.20 11.74
N ALA A 158 11.13 -12.37 12.61
CA ALA A 158 12.23 -12.75 13.50
C ALA A 158 11.75 -13.70 14.61
N GLU A 159 10.58 -13.42 15.19
CA GLU A 159 9.88 -14.31 16.13
C GLU A 159 9.58 -15.68 15.52
N SER A 160 9.24 -15.73 14.23
CA SER A 160 8.97 -16.99 13.54
C SER A 160 10.22 -17.81 13.24
N ARG A 161 11.43 -17.34 13.57
CA ARG A 161 12.70 -18.06 13.45
C ARG A 161 12.87 -18.80 12.11
N GLY A 162 12.54 -18.13 11.01
CA GLY A 162 12.67 -18.70 9.66
C GLY A 162 11.53 -19.62 9.22
N HIS A 163 10.47 -19.76 10.01
CA HIS A 163 9.20 -20.33 9.54
C HIS A 163 8.42 -19.32 8.70
N TYR A 164 7.63 -19.85 7.76
CA TYR A 164 6.76 -19.03 6.93
C TYR A 164 5.61 -18.46 7.75
N VAL A 165 5.45 -17.14 7.65
CA VAL A 165 4.35 -16.37 8.21
C VAL A 165 3.45 -15.92 7.07
N SER A 166 2.14 -16.10 7.23
CA SER A 166 1.16 -15.74 6.22
C SER A 166 1.08 -14.22 6.03
N ALA A 167 0.64 -13.79 4.84
CA ALA A 167 0.43 -12.37 4.59
C ALA A 167 -0.61 -11.75 5.54
N GLY A 168 -1.58 -12.54 6.04
CA GLY A 168 -2.56 -12.09 7.02
C GLY A 168 -1.94 -11.85 8.39
N GLU A 169 -1.10 -12.77 8.89
CA GLU A 169 -0.41 -12.60 10.18
C GLU A 169 0.56 -11.41 10.17
N LEU A 170 1.28 -11.20 9.07
CA LEU A 170 2.13 -10.01 8.93
C LEU A 170 1.34 -8.71 8.88
N TYR A 171 0.13 -8.75 8.31
CA TYR A 171 -0.77 -7.59 8.31
C TYR A 171 -1.17 -7.21 9.75
N PHE A 172 -1.59 -8.20 10.55
CA PHE A 172 -1.92 -7.97 11.96
C PHE A 172 -0.73 -7.43 12.75
N ALA A 173 0.46 -8.00 12.55
CA ALA A 173 1.67 -7.52 13.21
C ALA A 173 2.01 -6.07 12.83
N ALA A 174 1.89 -5.69 11.56
CA ALA A 174 2.18 -4.34 11.09
C ALA A 174 1.28 -3.28 11.75
N GLN A 175 0.00 -3.61 11.95
CA GLN A 175 -1.00 -2.66 12.45
C GLN A 175 -0.92 -2.40 13.96
N GLY A 176 -0.45 -3.37 14.75
CA GLY A 176 -0.42 -3.27 16.21
C GLY A 176 -1.83 -3.31 16.82
N GLU A 177 -2.05 -2.62 17.95
CA GLU A 177 -3.32 -2.66 18.72
C GLU A 177 -4.53 -2.03 18.01
N TYR A 178 -4.33 -1.36 16.88
CA TYR A 178 -5.40 -0.73 16.12
C TYR A 178 -5.91 -1.69 15.05
N TYR A 179 -6.96 -2.44 15.40
CA TYR A 179 -7.71 -3.30 14.48
C TYR A 179 -8.41 -2.48 13.39
N VAL A 180 -7.76 -2.33 12.25
CA VAL A 180 -8.43 -1.98 11.00
C VAL A 180 -8.57 -3.28 10.20
N TYR A 181 -9.80 -3.66 9.89
CA TYR A 181 -10.04 -4.78 8.98
C TYR A 181 -9.65 -4.36 7.56
N ASP A 182 -8.99 -5.29 6.86
CA ASP A 182 -8.73 -5.33 5.42
C ASP A 182 -7.45 -4.60 4.92
N ARG A 183 -6.48 -5.39 4.43
CA ARG A 183 -5.58 -5.13 3.26
C ARG A 183 -4.34 -6.03 3.26
N ALA A 184 -4.47 -7.29 2.82
CA ALA A 184 -3.31 -8.13 2.46
C ALA A 184 -2.44 -7.53 1.32
N GLY A 185 -2.96 -6.56 0.56
CA GLY A 185 -2.21 -5.82 -0.46
C GLY A 185 -1.15 -4.85 0.10
N ASP A 186 -1.29 -4.44 1.36
CA ASP A 186 -0.34 -3.54 2.02
C ASP A 186 0.94 -4.28 2.42
N VAL A 187 0.81 -5.53 2.89
CA VAL A 187 1.96 -6.38 3.27
C VAL A 187 2.88 -6.66 2.09
N LYS A 188 2.34 -6.98 0.91
CA LYS A 188 3.16 -7.18 -0.31
C LYS A 188 3.98 -5.95 -0.68
N SER A 189 3.38 -4.77 -0.53
CA SER A 189 4.02 -3.48 -0.84
C SER A 189 5.09 -3.15 0.21
N ASN A 190 4.79 -3.37 1.49
CA ASN A 190 5.74 -3.22 2.58
C ASN A 190 6.94 -4.18 2.44
N ILE A 191 6.70 -5.45 2.10
CA ILE A 191 7.78 -6.43 1.84
C ILE A 191 8.63 -6.01 0.64
N ARG A 192 8.02 -5.48 -0.44
CA ARG A 192 8.78 -4.96 -1.59
C ARG A 192 9.65 -3.77 -1.19
N ASN A 193 9.11 -2.82 -0.42
CA ASN A 193 9.84 -1.64 0.03
C ASN A 193 10.96 -2.01 1.01
N LEU A 194 10.69 -2.96 1.92
CA LEU A 194 11.68 -3.56 2.81
C LEU A 194 12.84 -4.18 2.02
N ARG A 195 12.53 -5.01 1.03
CA ARG A 195 13.56 -5.60 0.16
C ARG A 195 14.41 -4.54 -0.52
N GLY A 196 13.79 -3.49 -1.08
CA GLY A 196 14.51 -2.36 -1.66
C GLY A 196 15.48 -1.68 -0.69
N ARG A 197 15.08 -1.50 0.59
CA ARG A 197 15.95 -0.92 1.63
C ARG A 197 17.08 -1.86 2.08
N LEU A 198 16.88 -3.18 1.95
CA LEU A 198 17.86 -4.21 2.32
C LEU A 198 18.81 -4.58 1.16
N GLY A 199 18.61 -4.03 -0.05
CA GLY A 199 19.34 -4.46 -1.26
C GLY A 199 18.92 -5.84 -1.76
N ASP A 200 17.73 -6.31 -1.37
CA ASP A 200 17.08 -7.55 -1.79
C ASP A 200 16.07 -7.22 -2.92
N ASP A 201 15.68 -8.22 -3.72
CA ASP A 201 14.62 -8.08 -4.72
C ASP A 201 13.81 -9.38 -4.83
N GLY A 202 12.63 -9.32 -5.45
CA GLY A 202 11.78 -10.50 -5.68
C GLY A 202 12.48 -11.66 -6.39
N LYS A 203 13.53 -11.37 -7.20
CA LYS A 203 14.39 -12.37 -7.84
C LYS A 203 15.58 -12.80 -6.97
N ARG A 204 16.03 -11.97 -6.03
CA ARG A 204 17.25 -12.14 -5.23
C ARG A 204 16.91 -12.03 -3.73
N GLN A 205 16.24 -13.08 -3.23
CA GLN A 205 15.64 -13.15 -1.89
C GLN A 205 16.67 -13.54 -0.82
N TYR A 206 17.67 -12.68 -0.58
CA TYR A 206 18.77 -12.95 0.33
C TYR A 206 18.35 -12.94 1.80
N TYR A 207 17.43 -12.07 2.20
CA TYR A 207 17.00 -11.91 3.61
C TYR A 207 15.55 -12.31 3.82
N ILE A 208 14.65 -11.91 2.93
CA ILE A 208 13.21 -12.22 3.05
C ILE A 208 12.80 -13.10 1.88
N GLN A 209 12.39 -14.33 2.16
CA GLN A 209 11.97 -15.29 1.14
C GLN A 209 10.45 -15.36 1.02
N SER A 210 9.95 -15.48 -0.20
CA SER A 210 8.53 -15.64 -0.52
C SER A 210 8.24 -17.05 -1.03
N LYS A 211 7.18 -17.67 -0.53
CA LYS A 211 6.61 -18.90 -1.11
C LYS A 211 5.15 -18.65 -1.48
N LYS A 212 4.82 -18.89 -2.75
CA LYS A 212 3.48 -18.65 -3.30
C LYS A 212 2.45 -19.44 -2.47
N HIS A 213 1.34 -18.79 -2.12
CA HIS A 213 0.26 -19.35 -1.28
C HIS A 213 0.63 -19.73 0.17
N VAL A 214 1.88 -19.54 0.60
CA VAL A 214 2.31 -19.84 1.98
C VAL A 214 2.62 -18.54 2.74
N GLY A 215 3.44 -17.65 2.18
CA GLY A 215 3.78 -16.38 2.82
C GLY A 215 5.26 -16.06 2.75
N TYR A 216 5.81 -15.54 3.84
CA TYR A 216 7.16 -14.98 3.92
C TYR A 216 7.95 -15.52 5.10
N ARG A 217 9.26 -15.61 4.97
CA ARG A 217 10.16 -16.00 6.07
C ARG A 217 11.49 -15.25 6.01
N LEU A 218 12.21 -15.20 7.12
CA LEU A 218 13.61 -14.79 7.12
C LEU A 218 14.52 -15.94 6.67
N ASN A 219 15.56 -15.57 5.92
CA ASN A 219 16.66 -16.45 5.61
C ASN A 219 17.72 -16.36 6.70
N LEU A 220 17.69 -17.29 7.65
CA LEU A 220 18.60 -17.30 8.80
C LEU A 220 20.09 -17.45 8.42
N GLN A 221 20.41 -17.81 7.18
CA GLN A 221 21.81 -17.83 6.71
C GLN A 221 22.42 -16.43 6.63
N ASN A 222 21.60 -15.41 6.38
CA ASN A 222 22.03 -14.02 6.17
C ASN A 222 21.41 -13.05 7.20
N VAL A 223 20.72 -13.58 8.21
CA VAL A 223 19.99 -12.80 9.21
C VAL A 223 20.36 -13.28 10.60
N LYS A 224 20.82 -12.37 11.45
CA LYS A 224 21.08 -12.59 12.87
C LYS A 224 20.03 -11.83 13.70
N VAL A 225 19.34 -12.55 14.57
CA VAL A 225 18.40 -11.98 15.53
C VAL A 225 19.09 -11.97 16.89
N ILE A 226 19.11 -10.81 17.55
CA ILE A 226 19.75 -10.57 18.86
C ILE A 226 18.72 -10.02 19.84
#